data_AF-A0A8T0EHZ5-F1
#
_entry.id   AF-A0A8T0EHZ5-F1
#
_cell.length_a   1.000
_cell.length_b   1.000
_cell.length_c   1.000
_cell.angle_alpha   90.00
_cell.angle_beta   90.00
_cell.angle_gamma   90.00
#
_symmetry.space_group_name_H-M   'P 1'
#
loop_
_entity.id
_entity.type
_entity.pdbx_description
1 polymer ?
#
loop_
_entity_poly.entity_id
_entity_poly.type
_entity_poly.pdbx_seq_one_letter_code
_entity_poly.pdbx_strand_id
1 'polypeptide(L)'
;MSSNHIKQSEKRYLFFYTMFLALKSIFLLTLIALQARGNENSDCNHSGRSESYLDAAAQGLPKKTQIPANGLRRGRVLSGGRNNSGIFTIWPRSRLTNGRPLEVFCDMDTDGGGWTVIQRRGDFDRPKEFFFKDWASYKQGFENDNIYALTNQRLYSIRFDFQAVDGEKRYALYDIFWIDDERSKYAINIKDYSGNAGDSMNSIHDNQKFSTKDQDNDSHKDHHCALTYKGGWWYNACHDSNLNGLYHRGPHESNADGVNWKSFKGHKESLLISEMKTRPKEVCRKQTHLGFESPIWCRSDWSVKAL
;
A
#
# COMPACT_ATOMS: atom_id res chain seq x y z
N MET A 1 -60.23 49.92 18.98
CA MET A 1 -59.21 49.12 19.70
C MET A 1 -58.37 48.18 18.81
N SER A 2 -58.50 48.15 17.49
CA SER A 2 -57.79 47.17 16.62
C SER A 2 -56.44 47.65 16.04
N SER A 3 -56.20 48.97 15.94
CA SER A 3 -54.99 49.50 15.25
C SER A 3 -53.68 49.40 16.05
N ASN A 4 -53.74 49.45 17.38
CA ASN A 4 -52.53 49.40 18.23
C ASN A 4 -51.93 47.99 18.37
N HIS A 5 -52.75 46.94 18.26
CA HIS A 5 -52.27 45.56 18.34
C HIS A 5 -51.49 45.14 17.07
N ILE A 6 -51.90 45.60 15.89
CA ILE A 6 -51.23 45.28 14.62
C ILE A 6 -49.83 45.90 14.57
N LYS A 7 -49.70 47.18 14.93
CA LYS A 7 -48.39 47.88 14.99
C LYS A 7 -47.41 47.25 15.96
N GLN A 8 -47.90 46.66 17.05
CA GLN A 8 -47.04 45.99 18.04
C GLN A 8 -46.58 44.61 17.58
N SER A 9 -47.40 43.92 16.78
CA SER A 9 -47.01 42.66 16.14
C SER A 9 -45.96 42.85 15.04
N GLU A 10 -46.08 43.90 14.22
CA GLU A 10 -45.12 44.22 13.16
C GLU A 10 -43.74 44.60 13.71
N LYS A 11 -43.71 45.36 14.82
CA LYS A 11 -42.45 45.70 15.50
C LYS A 11 -41.74 44.47 16.07
N ARG A 12 -42.49 43.49 16.59
CA ARG A 12 -41.92 42.21 17.05
C ARG A 12 -41.39 41.41 15.89
N TYR A 13 -42.12 41.34 14.78
CA TYR A 13 -41.69 40.61 13.59
C TYR A 13 -40.41 41.20 12.98
N LEU A 14 -40.34 42.53 12.89
CA LEU A 14 -39.14 43.23 12.41
C LEU A 14 -37.94 43.01 13.34
N PHE A 15 -38.15 42.97 14.66
CA PHE A 15 -37.10 42.67 15.63
C PHE A 15 -36.56 41.24 15.50
N PHE A 16 -37.43 40.24 15.34
CA PHE A 16 -36.98 38.86 15.14
C PHE A 16 -36.29 38.66 13.79
N TYR A 17 -36.76 39.34 12.74
CA TYR A 17 -36.16 39.26 11.40
C TYR A 17 -34.75 39.88 11.36
N THR A 18 -34.54 41.03 11.99
CA THR A 18 -33.20 41.63 12.09
C THR A 18 -32.25 40.81 12.95
N MET A 19 -32.74 40.19 14.03
CA MET A 19 -31.95 39.27 14.85
C MET A 19 -31.54 38.01 14.07
N PHE A 20 -32.42 37.46 13.24
CA PHE A 20 -32.14 36.28 12.41
C PHE A 20 -31.12 36.58 11.30
N LEU A 21 -31.20 37.76 10.68
CA LEU A 21 -30.20 38.22 9.72
C LEU A 21 -28.83 38.45 10.38
N ALA A 22 -28.79 39.04 11.58
CA ALA A 22 -27.56 39.21 12.32
C ALA A 22 -26.90 37.87 12.68
N LEU A 23 -27.68 36.89 13.14
CA LEU A 23 -27.18 35.53 13.44
C LEU A 23 -26.65 34.81 12.19
N LYS A 24 -27.31 34.94 11.04
CA LYS A 24 -26.81 34.40 9.77
C LYS A 24 -25.49 35.04 9.35
N SER A 25 -25.34 36.35 9.52
CA SER A 25 -24.09 37.06 9.20
C SER A 25 -22.95 36.65 10.14
N ILE A 26 -23.22 36.45 11.44
CA ILE A 26 -22.22 35.95 12.40
C ILE A 26 -21.82 34.51 12.04
N PHE A 27 -22.78 33.66 11.66
CA PHE A 27 -22.49 32.28 11.26
C PHE A 27 -21.69 32.21 9.96
N LEU A 28 -21.99 33.09 8.99
CA LEU A 28 -21.23 33.17 7.74
C LEU A 28 -19.81 33.71 7.98
N LEU A 29 -19.65 34.72 8.83
CA LEU A 29 -18.33 35.25 9.20
C LEU A 29 -17.49 34.23 9.97
N THR A 30 -18.10 33.41 10.84
CA THR A 30 -17.39 32.33 11.54
C THR A 30 -17.00 31.19 10.59
N LEU A 31 -17.84 30.84 9.61
CA LEU A 31 -17.49 29.89 8.54
C LEU A 31 -16.35 30.40 7.66
N ILE A 32 -16.37 31.67 7.27
CA ILE A 32 -15.30 32.30 6.48
C ILE A 32 -14.02 32.37 7.32
N ALA A 33 -14.09 32.66 8.61
CA ALA A 33 -12.94 32.65 9.51
C ALA A 33 -12.38 31.22 9.72
N LEU A 34 -13.23 30.19 9.75
CA LEU A 34 -12.82 28.78 9.78
C LEU A 34 -12.13 28.35 8.48
N GLN A 35 -12.57 28.86 7.32
CA GLN A 35 -11.93 28.61 6.03
C GLN A 35 -10.62 29.40 5.85
N ALA A 36 -10.53 30.62 6.40
CA ALA A 36 -9.32 31.45 6.35
C ALA A 36 -8.19 30.96 7.29
N ARG A 37 -8.49 30.10 8.27
CA ARG A 37 -7.50 29.50 9.20
C ARG A 37 -6.80 28.26 8.65
N GLY A 38 -7.03 27.92 7.38
CA GLY A 38 -6.41 26.81 6.67
C GLY A 38 -5.36 27.27 5.67
N ASN A 39 -4.38 28.07 6.09
CA ASN A 39 -3.22 28.35 5.23
C ASN A 39 -1.98 28.69 6.06
N GLU A 40 -1.33 27.68 6.64
CA GLU A 40 0.04 27.78 7.12
C GLU A 40 0.77 26.48 6.79
N ASN A 41 1.95 26.64 6.16
CA ASN A 41 2.83 25.61 5.61
C ASN A 41 2.92 24.36 6.48
N SER A 42 2.57 23.21 5.90
CA SER A 42 3.03 21.92 6.40
C SER A 42 4.35 21.58 5.71
N ASP A 43 5.45 21.68 6.47
CA ASP A 43 6.74 21.11 6.08
C ASP A 43 6.61 19.58 6.09
N CYS A 44 6.27 19.03 4.92
CA CYS A 44 6.40 17.60 4.62
C CYS A 44 7.31 17.47 3.41
N ASN A 45 8.52 18.02 3.53
CA ASN A 45 9.54 17.89 2.50
C ASN A 45 10.42 16.69 2.84
N HIS A 46 10.01 15.50 2.41
CA HIS A 46 10.93 14.36 2.33
C HIS A 46 11.66 14.40 0.99
N SER A 47 12.55 15.38 0.82
CA SER A 47 13.59 15.36 -0.21
C SER A 47 14.82 14.60 0.32
N GLY A 48 14.62 13.33 0.66
CA GLY A 48 15.69 12.42 1.06
C GLY A 48 15.80 11.29 0.05
N ARG A 49 16.80 11.34 -0.84
CA ARG A 49 17.15 10.21 -1.71
C ARG A 49 17.61 9.05 -0.81
N SER A 50 16.75 8.07 -0.59
CA SER A 50 17.10 6.85 0.14
C SER A 50 17.60 5.79 -0.85
N GLU A 51 18.76 5.22 -0.56
CA GLU A 51 19.29 4.06 -1.29
C GLU A 51 18.38 2.85 -1.05
N SER A 52 18.11 2.11 -2.12
CA SER A 52 17.26 0.92 -2.09
C SER A 52 18.03 -0.28 -1.50
N TYR A 53 17.32 -1.27 -0.97
CA TYR A 53 17.92 -2.56 -0.58
C TYR A 53 18.73 -3.21 -1.72
N LEU A 54 18.35 -2.94 -2.97
CA LEU A 54 19.06 -3.40 -4.15
C LEU A 54 20.46 -2.76 -4.29
N ASP A 55 20.68 -1.57 -3.72
CA ASP A 55 21.99 -0.90 -3.67
C ASP A 55 22.91 -1.57 -2.63
N ALA A 56 22.33 -2.09 -1.54
CA ALA A 56 23.05 -2.89 -0.55
C ALA A 56 23.43 -4.29 -1.07
N ALA A 57 22.59 -4.90 -1.92
CA ALA A 57 22.86 -6.21 -2.51
C ALA A 57 24.06 -6.24 -3.50
N ALA A 58 24.54 -5.08 -3.95
CA ALA A 58 25.76 -4.96 -4.77
C ALA A 58 27.05 -5.07 -3.93
N GLN A 59 26.95 -5.01 -2.60
CA GLN A 59 28.07 -5.18 -1.67
C GLN A 59 27.93 -6.56 -1.03
N GLY A 60 28.76 -7.51 -1.48
CA GLY A 60 28.68 -8.92 -1.09
C GLY A 60 28.47 -9.17 0.41
N LEU A 61 27.69 -10.21 0.71
CA LEU A 61 27.35 -10.68 2.05
C LEU A 61 28.56 -10.72 3.01
N PRO A 62 28.48 -10.15 4.23
CA PRO A 62 29.49 -10.43 5.24
C PRO A 62 29.37 -11.88 5.73
N LYS A 63 30.51 -12.55 5.84
CA LYS A 63 30.65 -13.93 6.30
C LYS A 63 30.04 -14.14 7.68
N LYS A 64 29.37 -15.29 7.83
CA LYS A 64 28.78 -15.88 9.03
C LYS A 64 29.75 -15.80 10.24
N THR A 65 29.51 -14.88 11.17
CA THR A 65 30.17 -14.90 12.48
C THR A 65 29.37 -15.79 13.43
N GLN A 66 30.06 -16.76 14.04
CA GLN A 66 29.53 -17.66 15.06
C GLN A 66 29.14 -16.86 16.31
N ILE A 67 27.92 -17.08 16.82
CA ILE A 67 27.50 -16.59 18.14
C ILE A 67 27.83 -17.67 19.17
N PRO A 68 28.62 -17.39 20.23
CA PRO A 68 28.77 -18.34 21.32
C PRO A 68 27.53 -18.35 22.21
N ALA A 69 27.08 -19.55 22.56
CA ALA A 69 26.06 -19.78 23.56
C ALA A 69 26.58 -19.38 24.95
N ASN A 70 25.88 -18.47 25.64
CA ASN A 70 25.61 -18.53 27.09
C ASN A 70 24.89 -17.27 27.60
N GLY A 71 23.87 -17.49 28.45
CA GLY A 71 23.60 -16.62 29.60
C GLY A 71 22.39 -15.69 29.52
N LEU A 72 21.23 -16.19 29.95
CA LEU A 72 20.14 -15.37 30.50
C LEU A 72 20.64 -14.52 31.68
N ARG A 73 20.53 -13.18 31.59
CA ARG A 73 20.41 -12.30 32.77
C ARG A 73 19.36 -11.20 32.51
N ARG A 74 18.47 -11.06 33.50
CA ARG A 74 17.39 -10.07 33.56
C ARG A 74 17.96 -8.64 33.61
N GLY A 75 17.24 -7.72 32.95
CA GLY A 75 17.27 -6.29 33.26
C GLY A 75 18.06 -5.40 32.30
N ARG A 76 17.43 -5.01 31.19
CA ARG A 76 17.40 -3.61 30.73
C ARG A 76 16.40 -3.45 29.59
N VAL A 77 15.58 -2.42 29.71
CA VAL A 77 14.67 -1.91 28.68
C VAL A 77 15.49 -1.63 27.42
N LEU A 78 15.24 -2.38 26.35
CA LEU A 78 15.70 -2.04 25.01
C LEU A 78 14.63 -1.20 24.35
N SER A 79 14.69 0.11 24.59
CA SER A 79 14.18 1.10 23.65
C SER A 79 15.06 1.02 22.39
N GLY A 80 14.66 0.18 21.44
CA GLY A 80 15.42 -0.08 20.22
C GLY A 80 14.63 -1.00 19.31
N GLY A 81 13.78 -0.41 18.46
CA GLY A 81 13.10 -1.15 17.40
C GLY A 81 14.12 -1.92 16.55
N ARG A 82 13.71 -3.07 16.02
CA ARG A 82 14.53 -3.77 15.02
C ARG A 82 14.52 -2.92 13.74
N ASN A 83 15.60 -2.18 13.53
CA ASN A 83 15.75 -1.28 12.38
C ASN A 83 16.36 -1.97 11.14
N ASN A 84 16.60 -3.27 11.19
CA ASN A 84 17.17 -4.02 10.08
C ASN A 84 16.09 -4.85 9.38
N SER A 85 16.17 -4.90 8.05
CA SER A 85 15.30 -5.77 7.24
C SER A 85 15.44 -7.25 7.63
N GLY A 86 14.34 -7.99 7.56
CA GLY A 86 14.35 -9.40 7.93
C GLY A 86 12.95 -10.01 8.05
N ILE A 87 12.87 -11.24 8.57
CA ILE A 87 11.59 -11.91 8.85
C ILE A 87 11.06 -11.46 10.22
N PHE A 88 9.80 -11.07 10.25
CA PHE A 88 9.06 -10.64 11.42
C PHE A 88 7.75 -11.39 11.53
N THR A 89 7.31 -11.59 12.76
CA THR A 89 5.96 -12.06 13.05
C THR A 89 5.06 -10.85 13.28
N ILE A 90 3.94 -10.76 12.56
CA ILE A 90 2.94 -9.71 12.70
C ILE A 90 1.57 -10.30 13.03
N TRP A 91 0.66 -9.49 13.59
CA TRP A 91 -0.67 -9.92 14.03
C TRP A 91 -1.77 -9.07 13.41
N PRO A 92 -2.15 -9.29 12.14
CA PRO A 92 -3.17 -8.50 11.47
C PRO A 92 -4.48 -8.44 12.27
N ARG A 93 -5.06 -7.24 12.41
CA ARG A 93 -6.36 -7.02 13.06
C ARG A 93 -7.52 -7.37 12.14
N SER A 94 -7.49 -8.56 11.54
CA SER A 94 -8.55 -9.07 10.66
C SER A 94 -9.22 -10.27 11.29
N ARG A 95 -10.54 -10.40 11.08
CA ARG A 95 -11.27 -11.62 11.48
C ARG A 95 -10.83 -12.84 10.68
N LEU A 96 -10.28 -12.67 9.47
CA LEU A 96 -9.84 -13.80 8.64
C LEU A 96 -8.62 -14.52 9.22
N THR A 97 -7.71 -13.78 9.87
CA THR A 97 -6.55 -14.41 10.52
C THR A 97 -6.97 -15.14 11.79
N ASN A 98 -8.14 -14.83 12.37
CA ASN A 98 -8.61 -15.39 13.66
C ASN A 98 -7.53 -15.28 14.76
N GLY A 99 -6.79 -14.16 14.77
CA GLY A 99 -5.69 -13.94 15.72
C GLY A 99 -4.42 -14.73 15.43
N ARG A 100 -4.36 -15.48 14.32
CA ARG A 100 -3.14 -16.19 13.90
C ARG A 100 -2.07 -15.19 13.45
N PRO A 101 -0.81 -15.40 13.87
CA PRO A 101 0.30 -14.60 13.38
C PRO A 101 0.59 -14.88 11.91
N LEU A 102 1.18 -13.90 11.22
CA LEU A 102 1.80 -14.06 9.91
C LEU A 102 3.30 -13.83 10.00
N GLU A 103 4.10 -14.67 9.34
CA GLU A 103 5.52 -14.42 9.14
C GLU A 103 5.71 -13.66 7.82
N VAL A 104 6.27 -12.46 7.90
CA VAL A 104 6.45 -11.57 6.75
C VAL A 104 7.88 -11.07 6.67
N PHE A 105 8.35 -10.76 5.47
CA PHE A 105 9.59 -10.02 5.31
C PHE A 105 9.31 -8.53 5.45
N CYS A 106 9.93 -7.89 6.44
CA CYS A 106 9.91 -6.45 6.62
C CYS A 106 11.14 -5.82 5.97
N ASP A 107 10.92 -4.88 5.06
CA ASP A 107 11.94 -3.97 4.56
C ASP A 107 11.95 -2.72 5.44
N MET A 108 13.05 -2.57 6.18
CA MET A 108 13.31 -1.48 7.12
C MET A 108 14.26 -0.42 6.58
N ASP A 109 14.76 -0.62 5.36
CA ASP A 109 15.81 0.21 4.77
C ASP A 109 15.19 1.22 3.78
N THR A 110 14.29 0.77 2.91
CA THR A 110 13.74 1.58 1.81
C THR A 110 12.80 2.67 2.34
N ASP A 111 13.04 3.94 1.97
CA ASP A 111 12.13 5.07 2.27
C ASP A 111 11.72 5.16 3.75
N GLY A 112 12.71 5.03 4.65
CA GLY A 112 12.48 5.05 6.10
C GLY A 112 11.86 3.76 6.66
N GLY A 113 11.74 2.71 5.86
CA GLY A 113 11.37 1.38 6.32
C GLY A 113 9.92 1.20 6.76
N GLY A 114 9.64 0.06 7.38
CA GLY A 114 8.29 -0.30 7.81
C GLY A 114 7.43 -0.93 6.72
N TRP A 115 8.05 -1.36 5.62
CA TRP A 115 7.38 -1.99 4.50
C TRP A 115 7.21 -3.50 4.73
N THR A 116 6.01 -4.02 4.51
CA THR A 116 5.73 -5.46 4.48
C THR A 116 5.79 -5.95 3.04
N VAL A 117 6.75 -6.81 2.70
CA VAL A 117 6.87 -7.39 1.34
C VAL A 117 5.79 -8.45 1.16
N ILE A 118 4.97 -8.30 0.10
CA ILE A 118 3.85 -9.18 -0.22
C ILE A 118 4.09 -10.02 -1.50
N GLN A 119 5.07 -9.63 -2.33
CA GLN A 119 5.51 -10.40 -3.49
C GLN A 119 6.97 -10.08 -3.80
N ARG A 120 7.75 -11.08 -4.20
CA ARG A 120 9.13 -10.90 -4.67
C ARG A 120 9.47 -11.84 -5.84
N ARG A 121 10.08 -11.31 -6.89
CA ARG A 121 10.71 -12.04 -8.01
C ARG A 121 12.21 -11.74 -8.02
N GLY A 122 13.00 -12.78 -8.27
CA GLY A 122 14.46 -12.72 -8.24
C GLY A 122 15.05 -14.11 -8.47
N ASP A 123 16.38 -14.21 -8.42
CA ASP A 123 17.07 -15.49 -8.62
C ASP A 123 17.06 -16.34 -7.34
N PHE A 124 15.96 -17.08 -7.14
CA PHE A 124 15.76 -17.98 -6.01
C PHE A 124 15.75 -19.46 -6.39
N ASP A 125 16.38 -19.80 -7.51
CA ASP A 125 16.44 -21.18 -8.04
C ASP A 125 15.04 -21.85 -8.15
N ARG A 126 14.10 -21.10 -8.74
CA ARG A 126 12.73 -21.57 -9.01
C ARG A 126 12.51 -21.72 -10.52
N PRO A 127 11.64 -22.66 -10.96
CA PRO A 127 11.24 -22.77 -12.35
C PRO A 127 10.68 -21.46 -12.91
N LYS A 128 10.84 -21.21 -14.22
CA LYS A 128 10.37 -19.98 -14.87
C LYS A 128 8.85 -19.76 -14.68
N GLU A 129 8.09 -20.85 -14.63
CA GLU A 129 6.64 -20.93 -14.49
C GLU A 129 6.18 -21.04 -13.03
N PHE A 130 7.05 -20.81 -12.05
CA PHE A 130 6.72 -21.01 -10.63
C PHE A 130 5.45 -20.26 -10.21
N PHE A 131 5.17 -19.08 -10.77
CA PHE A 131 3.97 -18.28 -10.49
C PHE A 131 2.75 -18.66 -11.34
N PHE A 132 2.84 -19.62 -12.27
CA PHE A 132 1.68 -20.08 -13.06
C PHE A 132 0.80 -21.07 -12.28
N LYS A 133 0.21 -20.56 -11.19
CA LYS A 133 -0.57 -21.33 -10.21
C LYS A 133 -2.07 -21.12 -10.34
N ASP A 134 -2.82 -21.98 -9.67
CA ASP A 134 -4.28 -21.94 -9.59
C ASP A 134 -4.78 -20.97 -8.50
N TRP A 135 -6.10 -20.75 -8.45
CA TRP A 135 -6.75 -19.86 -7.49
C TRP A 135 -6.45 -20.24 -6.05
N ALA A 136 -6.55 -21.53 -5.72
CA ALA A 136 -6.31 -22.05 -4.38
C ALA A 136 -4.88 -21.76 -3.91
N SER A 137 -3.90 -21.91 -4.80
CA SER A 137 -2.49 -21.59 -4.53
C SER A 137 -2.30 -20.08 -4.30
N TYR A 138 -2.93 -19.22 -5.09
CA TYR A 138 -2.84 -17.76 -4.88
C TYR A 138 -3.53 -17.29 -3.59
N LYS A 139 -4.60 -17.99 -3.20
CA LYS A 139 -5.29 -17.74 -1.94
C LYS A 139 -4.45 -18.11 -0.71
N GLN A 140 -4.00 -19.37 -0.62
CA GLN A 140 -3.35 -19.91 0.58
C GLN A 140 -1.81 -19.83 0.57
N GLY A 141 -1.19 -19.92 -0.60
CA GLY A 141 0.27 -20.01 -0.76
C GLY A 141 0.96 -18.71 -1.19
N PHE A 142 0.20 -17.74 -1.73
CA PHE A 142 0.69 -16.43 -2.19
C PHE A 142 -0.23 -15.27 -1.76
N GLU A 143 -0.96 -15.52 -0.66
CA GLU A 143 -1.32 -14.50 0.31
C GLU A 143 -2.39 -13.47 -0.09
N ASN A 144 -3.27 -13.73 -1.05
CA ASN A 144 -4.39 -12.81 -1.31
C ASN A 144 -5.26 -12.58 -0.06
N ASP A 145 -5.55 -13.62 0.74
CA ASP A 145 -6.28 -13.47 2.01
C ASP A 145 -5.50 -12.60 3.02
N ASN A 146 -4.16 -12.71 3.04
CA ASN A 146 -3.31 -11.93 3.93
C ASN A 146 -3.19 -10.49 3.47
N ILE A 147 -3.02 -10.23 2.16
CA ILE A 147 -3.00 -8.89 1.59
C ILE A 147 -4.32 -8.20 1.92
N TYR A 148 -5.46 -8.85 1.67
CA TYR A 148 -6.78 -8.32 2.05
C TYR A 148 -6.82 -8.02 3.56
N ALA A 149 -6.41 -8.97 4.40
CA ALA A 149 -6.40 -8.80 5.85
C ALA A 149 -5.50 -7.66 6.31
N LEU A 150 -4.38 -7.39 5.62
CA LEU A 150 -3.45 -6.31 5.92
C LEU A 150 -4.02 -4.96 5.51
N THR A 151 -4.43 -4.83 4.24
CA THR A 151 -4.78 -3.55 3.61
C THR A 151 -6.14 -3.02 4.03
N ASN A 152 -7.02 -3.84 4.58
CA ASN A 152 -8.36 -3.42 5.03
C ASN A 152 -8.42 -2.97 6.50
N GLN A 153 -7.27 -2.85 7.18
CA GLN A 153 -7.22 -2.40 8.57
C GLN A 153 -7.20 -0.87 8.72
N ARG A 154 -6.73 -0.17 7.69
CA ARG A 154 -6.59 1.30 7.55
C ARG A 154 -6.18 1.62 6.11
N LEU A 155 -5.84 2.86 5.82
CA LEU A 155 -5.23 3.22 4.52
C LEU A 155 -3.81 2.67 4.42
N TYR A 156 -3.49 2.07 3.29
CA TYR A 156 -2.14 1.58 2.95
C TYR A 156 -1.69 2.19 1.64
N SER A 157 -0.38 2.39 1.52
CA SER A 157 0.31 2.60 0.26
C SER A 157 0.93 1.28 -0.20
N ILE A 158 1.10 1.11 -1.51
CA ILE A 158 1.87 0.02 -2.11
C ILE A 158 3.01 0.60 -2.94
N ARG A 159 4.19 0.02 -2.77
CA ARG A 159 5.39 0.33 -3.53
C ARG A 159 5.80 -0.89 -4.33
N PHE A 160 6.16 -0.63 -5.58
CA PHE A 160 6.78 -1.57 -6.49
C PHE A 160 8.22 -1.14 -6.72
N ASP A 161 9.18 -2.02 -6.44
CA ASP A 161 10.60 -1.79 -6.74
C ASP A 161 11.04 -2.74 -7.86
N PHE A 162 11.80 -2.21 -8.81
CA PHE A 162 12.23 -2.93 -10.01
C PHE A 162 13.74 -2.84 -10.23
N GLN A 163 14.31 -3.91 -10.78
CA GLN A 163 15.63 -3.89 -11.41
C GLN A 163 15.55 -4.59 -12.78
N ALA A 164 16.05 -3.91 -13.81
CA ALA A 164 16.22 -4.49 -15.13
C ALA A 164 17.58 -5.19 -15.29
N VAL A 165 17.79 -5.88 -16.41
CA VAL A 165 19.02 -6.67 -16.66
C VAL A 165 20.24 -5.77 -16.84
N ASP A 166 20.06 -4.57 -17.37
CA ASP A 166 21.10 -3.54 -17.48
C ASP A 166 21.46 -2.87 -16.12
N GLY A 167 20.81 -3.30 -15.04
CA GLY A 167 21.03 -2.79 -13.69
C GLY A 167 20.21 -1.54 -13.36
N GLU A 168 19.45 -0.98 -14.31
CA GLU A 168 18.60 0.18 -14.06
C GLU A 168 17.51 -0.15 -13.02
N LYS A 169 17.35 0.72 -12.03
CA LYS A 169 16.36 0.58 -10.96
C LYS A 169 15.32 1.67 -11.02
N ARG A 170 14.06 1.28 -10.86
CA ARG A 170 12.92 2.20 -10.81
C ARG A 170 11.92 1.74 -9.77
N TYR A 171 11.04 2.66 -9.38
CA TYR A 171 9.94 2.35 -8.49
C TYR A 171 8.64 3.03 -8.92
N ALA A 172 7.53 2.42 -8.53
CA ALA A 172 6.20 3.00 -8.58
C ALA A 172 5.60 2.96 -7.17
N LEU A 173 5.03 4.07 -6.71
CA LEU A 173 4.36 4.19 -5.43
C LEU A 173 2.92 4.61 -5.67
N TYR A 174 1.98 3.91 -5.06
CA TYR A 174 0.56 4.25 -5.08
C TYR A 174 0.12 4.47 -3.66
N ASP A 175 -0.41 5.65 -3.42
CA ASP A 175 -0.64 6.17 -2.08
C ASP A 175 -1.97 5.71 -1.48
N ILE A 176 -2.75 5.00 -2.28
CA ILE A 176 -4.01 4.37 -1.91
C ILE A 176 -3.98 2.96 -2.50
N PHE A 177 -4.01 1.95 -1.63
CA PHE A 177 -4.03 0.54 -2.01
C PHE A 177 -4.84 -0.30 -1.03
N TRP A 178 -5.77 -1.08 -1.59
CA TRP A 178 -6.33 -2.26 -0.93
C TRP A 178 -6.85 -3.24 -1.99
N ILE A 179 -7.14 -4.46 -1.57
CA ILE A 179 -7.91 -5.42 -2.36
C ILE A 179 -9.20 -5.76 -1.61
N ASP A 180 -10.23 -6.18 -2.32
CA ASP A 180 -11.48 -6.67 -1.73
C ASP A 180 -11.39 -8.14 -1.30
N ASP A 181 -12.47 -8.67 -0.71
CA ASP A 181 -12.51 -10.06 -0.26
C ASP A 181 -12.62 -11.06 -1.43
N GLU A 182 -12.56 -12.36 -1.10
CA GLU A 182 -12.68 -13.42 -2.10
C GLU A 182 -14.02 -13.39 -2.86
N ARG A 183 -15.12 -12.96 -2.22
CA ARG A 183 -16.44 -12.88 -2.86
C ARG A 183 -16.44 -11.83 -3.97
N SER A 184 -15.72 -10.74 -3.75
CA SER A 184 -15.42 -9.71 -4.75
C SER A 184 -14.21 -10.04 -5.62
N LYS A 185 -13.73 -11.30 -5.59
CA LYS A 185 -12.62 -11.81 -6.41
C LYS A 185 -11.31 -11.02 -6.23
N TYR A 186 -11.04 -10.58 -5.00
CA TYR A 186 -9.86 -9.80 -4.66
C TYR A 186 -9.65 -8.57 -5.55
N ALA A 187 -10.74 -7.89 -5.93
CA ALA A 187 -10.65 -6.72 -6.81
C ALA A 187 -9.68 -5.67 -6.24
N ILE A 188 -8.75 -5.19 -7.06
CA ILE A 188 -7.74 -4.21 -6.62
C ILE A 188 -8.29 -2.80 -6.67
N ASN A 189 -7.95 -2.01 -5.67
CA ASN A 189 -8.16 -0.58 -5.65
C ASN A 189 -6.78 0.06 -5.47
N ILE A 190 -6.33 0.79 -6.48
CA ILE A 190 -4.99 1.37 -6.54
C ILE A 190 -5.07 2.76 -7.17
N LYS A 191 -4.57 3.79 -6.48
CA LYS A 191 -4.68 5.20 -6.90
C LYS A 191 -3.48 6.03 -6.42
N ASP A 192 -3.44 7.28 -6.86
CA ASP A 192 -2.44 8.29 -6.45
C ASP A 192 -1.00 7.83 -6.77
N TYR A 193 -0.74 7.59 -8.05
CA TYR A 193 0.59 7.20 -8.53
C TYR A 193 1.63 8.31 -8.34
N SER A 194 2.82 7.90 -7.92
CA SER A 194 4.07 8.65 -7.97
C SER A 194 5.25 7.72 -8.23
N GLY A 195 6.42 8.26 -8.56
CA GLY A 195 7.64 7.49 -8.82
C GLY A 195 8.14 7.65 -10.26
N ASN A 196 9.16 6.87 -10.60
CA ASN A 196 9.92 7.03 -11.85
C ASN A 196 9.78 5.84 -12.82
N ALA A 197 9.08 4.77 -12.45
CA ALA A 197 8.84 3.61 -13.34
C ALA A 197 7.78 3.86 -14.44
N GLY A 198 7.05 4.98 -14.34
CA GLY A 198 5.82 5.22 -15.10
C GLY A 198 4.65 4.38 -14.55
N ASP A 199 3.42 4.83 -14.80
CA ASP A 199 2.22 4.18 -14.29
C ASP A 199 1.77 3.05 -15.23
N SER A 200 1.92 1.80 -14.78
CA SER A 200 1.41 0.59 -15.48
C SER A 200 0.35 -0.15 -14.65
N MET A 201 -0.31 0.53 -13.70
CA MET A 201 -1.40 -0.03 -12.89
C MET A 201 -2.71 0.74 -13.04
N ASN A 202 -2.76 2.05 -12.75
CA ASN A 202 -4.05 2.74 -12.53
C ASN A 202 -5.00 2.64 -13.72
N SER A 203 -4.52 2.91 -14.94
CA SER A 203 -5.38 3.02 -16.13
C SER A 203 -5.99 1.70 -16.59
N ILE A 204 -5.31 0.58 -16.33
CA ILE A 204 -5.70 -0.74 -16.84
C ILE A 204 -6.18 -1.66 -15.73
N HIS A 205 -5.55 -1.61 -14.56
CA HIS A 205 -5.70 -2.58 -13.48
C HIS A 205 -6.57 -2.11 -12.32
N ASP A 206 -6.78 -0.80 -12.12
CA ASP A 206 -7.66 -0.32 -11.04
C ASP A 206 -9.09 -0.87 -11.21
N ASN A 207 -9.70 -1.29 -10.10
CA ASN A 207 -10.99 -1.96 -9.99
C ASN A 207 -11.13 -3.31 -10.74
N GLN A 208 -10.02 -3.89 -11.23
CA GLN A 208 -10.08 -5.19 -11.89
C GLN A 208 -10.05 -6.33 -10.87
N LYS A 209 -10.71 -7.44 -11.22
CA LYS A 209 -10.74 -8.67 -10.43
C LYS A 209 -9.46 -9.46 -10.65
N PHE A 210 -9.05 -10.24 -9.67
CA PHE A 210 -7.93 -11.15 -9.82
C PHE A 210 -8.33 -12.35 -10.67
N SER A 211 -7.50 -12.78 -11.62
CA SER A 211 -7.73 -13.99 -12.43
C SER A 211 -6.53 -14.92 -12.33
N THR A 212 -6.77 -16.22 -12.38
CA THR A 212 -5.77 -17.29 -12.39
C THR A 212 -6.05 -18.26 -13.52
N LYS A 213 -5.16 -19.21 -13.79
CA LYS A 213 -5.29 -20.14 -14.93
C LYS A 213 -6.59 -20.99 -14.95
N ASP A 214 -7.22 -21.11 -13.80
CA ASP A 214 -8.42 -21.91 -13.54
C ASP A 214 -9.63 -21.05 -13.15
N GLN A 215 -9.48 -19.72 -13.11
CA GLN A 215 -10.57 -18.81 -12.79
C GLN A 215 -10.46 -17.51 -13.59
N ASP A 216 -11.29 -17.42 -14.62
CA ASP A 216 -11.39 -16.25 -15.48
C ASP A 216 -12.34 -15.22 -14.88
N ASN A 217 -11.79 -14.11 -14.39
CA ASN A 217 -12.54 -12.94 -13.92
C ASN A 217 -12.11 -11.67 -14.66
N ASP A 218 -11.39 -11.80 -15.78
CA ASP A 218 -10.91 -10.66 -16.55
C ASP A 218 -12.01 -10.07 -17.45
N SER A 219 -11.75 -8.90 -18.03
CA SER A 219 -12.76 -8.16 -18.80
C SER A 219 -12.68 -8.48 -20.31
N HIS A 220 -11.80 -9.41 -20.71
CA HIS A 220 -11.64 -9.77 -22.10
C HIS A 220 -12.74 -10.76 -22.51
N LYS A 221 -13.40 -10.51 -23.64
CA LYS A 221 -14.58 -11.30 -24.06
C LYS A 221 -14.24 -12.71 -24.56
N ASP A 222 -13.16 -12.82 -25.32
CA ASP A 222 -12.85 -14.04 -26.09
C ASP A 222 -11.54 -14.73 -25.68
N HIS A 223 -10.83 -14.20 -24.68
CA HIS A 223 -9.50 -14.67 -24.30
C HIS A 223 -9.35 -14.69 -22.80
N HIS A 224 -8.79 -15.77 -22.27
CA HIS A 224 -8.45 -15.86 -20.86
C HIS A 224 -7.03 -15.30 -20.65
N CYS A 225 -6.92 -14.10 -20.07
CA CYS A 225 -5.65 -13.39 -19.93
C CYS A 225 -4.65 -14.16 -19.07
N ALA A 226 -5.08 -14.79 -17.97
CA ALA A 226 -4.18 -15.54 -17.09
C ALA A 226 -3.56 -16.77 -17.78
N LEU A 227 -4.32 -17.47 -18.63
CA LEU A 227 -3.78 -18.56 -19.45
C LEU A 227 -2.80 -18.06 -20.51
N THR A 228 -3.06 -16.89 -21.08
CA THR A 228 -2.23 -16.32 -22.14
C THR A 228 -0.90 -15.79 -21.59
N TYR A 229 -0.95 -15.00 -20.51
CA TYR A 229 0.19 -14.29 -19.92
C TYR A 229 0.78 -14.94 -18.68
N LYS A 230 0.35 -16.18 -18.37
CA LYS A 230 1.06 -17.15 -17.53
C LYS A 230 1.32 -16.72 -16.08
N GLY A 231 0.35 -16.06 -15.47
CA GLY A 231 0.41 -15.67 -14.06
C GLY A 231 -0.96 -15.29 -13.52
N GLY A 232 -1.13 -15.31 -12.20
CA GLY A 232 -2.30 -14.72 -11.55
C GLY A 232 -2.14 -13.21 -11.38
N TRP A 233 -3.08 -12.41 -11.88
CA TRP A 233 -3.00 -10.95 -11.83
C TRP A 233 -4.38 -10.30 -11.93
N TRP A 234 -4.46 -9.00 -11.63
CA TRP A 234 -5.65 -8.18 -11.86
C TRP A 234 -5.77 -7.80 -13.33
N TYR A 235 -6.10 -8.76 -14.19
CA TYR A 235 -6.17 -8.53 -15.64
C TYR A 235 -7.45 -7.77 -16.04
N ASN A 236 -7.32 -6.96 -17.09
CA ASN A 236 -8.42 -6.36 -17.84
C ASN A 236 -8.51 -7.01 -19.22
N ALA A 237 -8.01 -6.35 -20.28
CA ALA A 237 -7.92 -6.89 -21.64
C ALA A 237 -6.58 -6.53 -22.32
N CYS A 238 -5.42 -6.98 -21.86
CA CYS A 238 -5.21 -7.82 -20.68
C CYS A 238 -4.38 -7.11 -19.60
N HIS A 239 -3.22 -6.56 -19.94
CA HIS A 239 -2.36 -5.91 -18.95
C HIS A 239 -1.40 -4.88 -19.53
N ASP A 240 -1.04 -3.92 -18.70
CA ASP A 240 0.16 -3.08 -18.85
C ASP A 240 1.28 -3.50 -17.87
N SER A 241 0.96 -4.33 -16.87
CA SER A 241 1.94 -4.96 -15.98
C SER A 241 1.56 -6.42 -15.68
N ASN A 242 2.57 -7.26 -15.49
CA ASN A 242 2.37 -8.66 -15.10
C ASN A 242 3.57 -9.16 -14.30
N LEU A 243 3.64 -8.80 -13.02
CA LEU A 243 4.77 -9.19 -12.17
C LEU A 243 4.77 -10.67 -11.79
N ASN A 244 3.70 -11.38 -12.10
CA ASN A 244 3.50 -12.81 -11.83
C ASN A 244 3.67 -13.68 -13.09
N GLY A 245 4.07 -13.10 -14.23
CA GLY A 245 4.34 -13.85 -15.46
C GLY A 245 5.59 -14.74 -15.37
N LEU A 246 5.93 -15.36 -16.51
CA LEU A 246 7.11 -16.20 -16.65
C LEU A 246 8.39 -15.43 -16.36
N TYR A 247 9.32 -16.07 -15.65
CA TYR A 247 10.60 -15.46 -15.32
C TYR A 247 11.64 -15.70 -16.42
N HIS A 248 11.54 -14.94 -17.53
CA HIS A 248 12.51 -15.05 -18.64
C HIS A 248 13.88 -14.42 -18.35
N ARG A 249 13.99 -13.63 -17.27
CA ARG A 249 15.25 -13.00 -16.81
C ARG A 249 15.91 -12.11 -17.88
N GLY A 250 15.14 -11.23 -18.49
CA GLY A 250 15.61 -10.31 -19.53
C GLY A 250 14.81 -10.36 -20.81
N PRO A 251 15.42 -9.93 -21.94
CA PRO A 251 14.76 -9.89 -23.24
C PRO A 251 14.22 -11.26 -23.67
N HIS A 252 13.02 -11.27 -24.26
CA HIS A 252 12.38 -12.49 -24.74
C HIS A 252 11.49 -12.22 -25.97
N GLU A 253 11.35 -13.23 -26.82
CA GLU A 253 10.59 -13.12 -28.08
C GLU A 253 9.08 -13.30 -27.89
N SER A 254 8.67 -14.05 -26.86
CA SER A 254 7.27 -14.35 -26.55
C SER A 254 6.44 -13.08 -26.29
N ASN A 255 5.13 -13.18 -26.47
CA ASN A 255 4.25 -12.01 -26.41
C ASN A 255 3.80 -11.72 -24.97
N ALA A 256 4.50 -10.79 -24.31
CA ALA A 256 4.08 -10.17 -23.04
C ALA A 256 3.77 -11.13 -21.87
N ASP A 257 4.28 -12.37 -21.90
CA ASP A 257 4.06 -13.40 -20.88
C ASP A 257 5.11 -13.40 -19.76
N GLY A 258 6.02 -12.43 -19.79
CA GLY A 258 7.11 -12.24 -18.84
C GLY A 258 6.76 -11.43 -17.58
N VAL A 259 7.78 -11.14 -16.75
CA VAL A 259 7.70 -10.22 -15.61
C VAL A 259 7.74 -8.77 -16.11
N ASN A 260 6.59 -8.24 -16.50
CA ASN A 260 6.51 -7.02 -17.31
C ASN A 260 6.05 -5.79 -16.50
N TRP A 261 6.63 -4.64 -16.86
CA TRP A 261 6.15 -3.30 -16.50
C TRP A 261 6.28 -2.39 -17.72
N LYS A 262 5.17 -2.19 -18.44
CA LYS A 262 5.16 -1.62 -19.80
C LYS A 262 5.83 -0.25 -19.89
N SER A 263 5.54 0.65 -18.94
CA SER A 263 6.10 2.00 -18.94
C SER A 263 7.60 2.06 -18.60
N PHE A 264 8.21 0.93 -18.20
CA PHE A 264 9.63 0.84 -17.91
C PHE A 264 10.42 0.12 -19.02
N LYS A 265 10.21 -1.19 -19.21
CA LYS A 265 10.94 -2.00 -20.22
C LYS A 265 10.00 -2.64 -21.26
N GLY A 266 8.74 -2.20 -21.33
CA GLY A 266 7.77 -2.73 -22.28
C GLY A 266 7.32 -4.16 -21.95
N HIS A 267 7.04 -4.94 -22.99
CA HIS A 267 6.49 -6.30 -22.90
C HIS A 267 7.45 -7.40 -23.42
N LYS A 268 8.66 -7.01 -23.83
CA LYS A 268 9.66 -7.89 -24.44
C LYS A 268 10.90 -8.07 -23.58
N GLU A 269 10.86 -7.58 -22.35
CA GLU A 269 11.92 -7.76 -21.37
C GLU A 269 11.29 -8.03 -20.00
N SER A 270 11.57 -9.22 -19.47
CA SER A 270 11.22 -9.57 -18.10
C SER A 270 12.20 -8.93 -17.14
N LEU A 271 11.68 -8.17 -16.16
CA LEU A 271 12.48 -7.58 -15.10
C LEU A 271 13.27 -8.65 -14.34
N LEU A 272 14.51 -8.31 -13.98
CA LEU A 272 15.41 -9.19 -13.24
C LEU A 272 14.95 -9.31 -11.80
N ILE A 273 14.58 -8.20 -11.16
CA ILE A 273 14.03 -8.18 -9.81
C ILE A 273 12.75 -7.37 -9.82
N SER A 274 11.72 -7.87 -9.12
CA SER A 274 10.54 -7.09 -8.78
C SER A 274 10.08 -7.39 -7.36
N GLU A 275 9.67 -6.37 -6.64
CA GLU A 275 9.11 -6.50 -5.30
C GLU A 275 7.83 -5.68 -5.19
N MET A 276 6.80 -6.25 -4.57
CA MET A 276 5.62 -5.53 -4.11
C MET A 276 5.66 -5.47 -2.60
N LYS A 277 5.55 -4.26 -2.03
CA LYS A 277 5.56 -4.06 -0.59
C LYS A 277 4.54 -3.01 -0.17
N THR A 278 3.89 -3.22 0.96
CA THR A 278 2.85 -2.34 1.47
C THR A 278 3.21 -1.79 2.84
N ARG A 279 2.79 -0.56 3.10
CA ARG A 279 2.97 0.11 4.39
C ARG A 279 1.71 0.93 4.68
N PRO A 280 1.29 1.04 5.94
CA PRO A 280 0.26 2.00 6.31
C PRO A 280 0.56 3.39 5.75
N LYS A 281 -0.46 4.06 5.22
CA LYS A 281 -0.32 5.47 4.84
C LYS A 281 -0.15 6.27 6.12
N GLU A 282 0.95 7.02 6.22
CA GLU A 282 1.16 7.95 7.33
C GLU A 282 0.13 9.07 7.21
N VAL A 283 -0.90 9.03 8.05
CA VAL A 283 -1.83 10.15 8.18
C VAL A 283 -1.17 11.15 9.11
N CYS A 284 -0.59 12.20 8.53
CA CYS A 284 -0.06 13.32 9.31
C CYS A 284 -1.21 13.96 10.09
N ARG A 285 -1.38 13.56 11.35
CA ARG A 285 -2.34 14.17 12.26
C ARG A 285 -1.63 15.29 12.99
N LYS A 286 -2.23 16.48 13.03
CA LYS A 286 -1.79 17.55 13.94
C LYS A 286 -1.65 16.94 15.32
N GLN A 287 -0.45 17.05 15.89
CA GLN A 287 -0.09 16.50 17.17
C GLN A 287 -0.96 17.17 18.25
N THR A 288 -2.06 16.53 18.60
CA THR A 288 -2.77 16.85 19.84
C THR A 288 -2.00 16.18 20.97
N HIS A 289 -1.96 16.80 22.15
CA HIS A 289 -1.14 16.44 23.32
C HIS A 289 -1.32 15.00 23.88
N LEU A 290 -2.02 14.12 23.19
CA LEU A 290 -2.11 12.70 23.48
C LEU A 290 -1.32 11.95 22.42
N GLY A 291 -0.09 11.57 22.75
CA GLY A 291 0.77 10.77 21.89
C GLY A 291 0.07 9.48 21.47
N PHE A 292 -0.13 9.33 20.16
CA PHE A 292 -0.53 8.07 19.55
C PHE A 292 0.53 7.70 18.52
N GLU A 293 1.46 6.84 18.92
CA GLU A 293 2.27 6.07 17.98
C GLU A 293 1.31 5.12 17.25
N SER A 294 1.22 5.28 15.94
CA SER A 294 0.54 4.30 15.10
C SER A 294 1.44 3.06 15.04
N PRO A 295 1.01 1.88 15.49
CA PRO A 295 1.84 0.69 15.38
C PRO A 295 1.99 0.38 13.89
N ILE A 296 3.16 0.60 13.31
CA ILE A 296 3.48 0.11 11.97
C ILE A 296 3.87 -1.35 12.16
N TRP A 297 3.25 -2.29 11.46
CA TRP A 297 3.49 -3.72 11.72
C TRP A 297 4.97 -4.13 11.63
N CYS A 298 5.73 -3.44 10.78
CA CYS A 298 7.17 -3.59 10.67
C CYS A 298 7.99 -2.57 11.48
N ARG A 299 7.42 -1.49 12.04
CA ARG A 299 8.08 -0.70 13.11
C ARG A 299 7.49 -1.14 14.44
N SER A 300 8.13 -2.12 15.05
CA SER A 300 7.73 -2.66 16.35
C SER A 300 7.63 -1.55 17.40
N ASP A 301 6.42 -1.05 17.65
CA ASP A 301 6.07 -0.40 18.90
C ASP A 301 4.77 -1.01 19.43
N TRP A 302 4.93 -2.16 20.07
CA TRP A 302 3.99 -2.60 21.08
C TRP A 302 4.55 -2.12 22.42
N SER A 303 4.28 -0.86 22.74
CA SER A 303 4.29 -0.42 24.13
C SER A 303 3.20 -1.21 24.85
N VAL A 304 3.62 -2.22 25.62
CA VAL A 304 2.82 -2.82 26.68
C VAL A 304 2.41 -1.67 27.59
N LYS A 305 1.17 -1.18 27.47
CA LYS A 305 0.58 -0.38 28.53
C LYS A 305 0.47 -1.29 29.73
N ALA A 306 1.41 -1.14 30.66
CA ALA A 306 1.24 -1.61 32.02
C ALA A 306 -0.06 -0.98 32.55
N LEU A 307 -1.01 -1.84 32.91
CA LEU A 307 -2.02 -1.52 33.92
C LEU A 307 -1.40 -1.77 35.29
#